data_AF-M0CLE8-F1
#
_entry.id   AF-M0CLE8-F1
#
_cell.length_a   1.000
_cell.length_b   1.000
_cell.length_c   1.000
_cell.angle_alpha   90.00
_cell.angle_beta   90.00
_cell.angle_gamma   90.00
#
_symmetry.space_group_name_H-M   'P 1'
#
loop_
_entity.id
_entity.type
_entity.pdbx_description
1 polymer ?
#
loop_
_entity_poly.entity_id
_entity_poly.type
_entity_poly.pdbx_seq_one_letter_code
_entity_poly.pdbx_strand_id
1 'polypeptide(L)'
;MRELLLGPVAEALGLVLYVAIAGTLTVVGALAERAGLSNLTAGQTTLGLWEAALGAVLLYAALNVAYHIVFPRLRGAEPTA
;
A
#
# COMPACT_ATOMS: atom_id res chain seq x y z
N MET A 1 -12.55 32.38 -6.56
CA MET A 1 -12.41 31.35 -7.62
C MET A 1 -11.20 30.43 -7.41
N ARG A 2 -10.00 30.94 -7.09
CA ARG A 2 -8.81 30.09 -6.83
C ARG A 2 -9.01 29.07 -5.69
N GLU A 3 -9.65 29.47 -4.59
CA GLU A 3 -9.90 28.54 -3.47
C GLU A 3 -10.91 27.44 -3.79
N LEU A 4 -11.87 27.71 -4.68
CA LEU A 4 -12.80 26.70 -5.21
C LEU A 4 -12.13 25.64 -6.09
N LEU A 5 -11.00 25.98 -6.71
CA LEU A 5 -10.25 25.07 -7.59
C LEU A 5 -9.09 24.38 -6.87
N LEU A 6 -8.46 25.03 -5.89
CA LEU A 6 -7.32 24.46 -5.15
C LEU A 6 -7.74 23.34 -4.20
N GLY A 7 -8.93 23.41 -3.60
CA GLY A 7 -9.45 22.34 -2.74
C GLY A 7 -9.53 20.98 -3.45
N PRO A 8 -10.29 20.87 -4.57
CA PRO A 8 -10.42 19.62 -5.32
C PRO A 8 -9.08 19.09 -5.87
N VAL A 9 -8.19 19.98 -6.31
CA VAL A 9 -6.87 19.59 -6.82
C VAL A 9 -5.98 19.04 -5.69
N ALA A 10 -5.98 19.69 -4.53
CA ALA A 10 -5.22 19.21 -3.37
C ALA A 10 -5.73 17.85 -2.88
N GLU A 11 -7.05 17.65 -2.88
CA GLU A 11 -7.67 16.38 -2.52
C GLU A 11 -7.32 15.26 -3.52
N ALA A 12 -7.38 15.55 -4.82
CA ALA A 12 -6.97 14.62 -5.87
C ALA A 12 -5.48 14.24 -5.77
N LEU A 13 -4.60 15.22 -5.51
CA LEU A 13 -3.17 14.96 -5.29
C LEU A 13 -2.94 14.09 -4.06
N GLY A 14 -3.67 14.34 -2.97
CA GLY A 14 -3.65 13.49 -1.79
C GLY A 14 -4.07 12.06 -2.11
N LEU A 15 -5.16 11.87 -2.85
CA LEU A 15 -5.60 10.54 -3.29
C LEU A 15 -4.54 9.82 -4.13
N VAL A 16 -3.95 10.50 -5.12
CA VAL A 16 -2.88 9.93 -5.96
C VAL A 16 -1.69 9.49 -5.12
N LEU A 17 -1.29 10.30 -4.12
CA LEU A 17 -0.21 9.94 -3.20
C LEU A 17 -0.52 8.64 -2.45
N TYR A 18 -1.71 8.50 -1.87
CA TYR A 18 -2.06 7.28 -1.13
C TYR A 18 -2.21 6.05 -2.03
N VAL A 19 -2.69 6.22 -3.26
CA VAL A 19 -2.67 5.16 -4.28
C VAL A 19 -1.23 4.73 -4.58
N ALA A 20 -0.32 5.70 -4.75
CA ALA A 20 1.10 5.40 -4.99
C ALA A 20 1.74 4.68 -3.81
N ILE A 21 1.42 5.07 -2.57
CA ILE A 21 1.88 4.39 -1.35
C ILE A 21 1.37 2.95 -1.31
N ALA A 22 0.06 2.74 -1.47
CA ALA A 22 -0.52 1.39 -1.47
C ALA A 22 0.06 0.52 -2.59
N GLY A 23 0.24 1.08 -3.79
CA GLY A 23 0.87 0.40 -4.92
C GLY A 23 2.31 0.00 -4.63
N THR A 24 3.10 0.91 -4.05
CA THR A 24 4.50 0.65 -3.69
C THR A 24 4.61 -0.46 -2.64
N LEU A 25 3.82 -0.39 -1.58
CA LEU A 25 3.76 -1.43 -0.55
C LEU A 25 3.37 -2.78 -1.14
N THR A 26 2.42 -2.79 -2.08
CA THR A 26 2.00 -4.02 -2.79
C THR A 26 3.14 -4.62 -3.60
N VAL A 27 3.82 -3.81 -4.42
CA VAL A 27 4.92 -4.29 -5.27
C VAL A 27 6.08 -4.80 -4.43
N VAL A 28 6.52 -4.03 -3.43
CA VAL A 28 7.64 -4.43 -2.57
C VAL A 28 7.27 -5.66 -1.74
N GLY A 29 6.06 -5.72 -1.20
CA GLY A 29 5.57 -6.89 -0.46
C GLY A 29 5.53 -8.15 -1.32
N ALA A 30 5.02 -8.06 -2.55
CA ALA A 30 4.98 -9.19 -3.48
C ALA A 30 6.38 -9.67 -3.91
N LEU A 31 7.33 -8.74 -4.06
CA LEU A 31 8.73 -9.10 -4.33
C LEU A 31 9.38 -9.80 -3.13
N ALA A 32 9.11 -9.32 -1.90
CA ALA A 32 9.60 -9.95 -0.68
C ALA A 32 9.03 -11.36 -0.48
N GLU A 33 7.73 -11.58 -0.74
CA GLU A 33 7.12 -12.92 -0.74
C GLU A 33 7.80 -13.86 -1.74
N ARG A 34 8.02 -13.38 -2.97
CA ARG A 34 8.71 -14.17 -4.01
C ARG A 34 10.14 -14.53 -3.61
N ALA A 35 10.89 -13.57 -3.06
CA ALA A 35 12.23 -13.81 -2.54
C ALA A 35 12.21 -14.84 -1.39
N GLY A 36 11.28 -14.66 -0.45
CA GLY A 36 11.11 -15.54 0.70
C GLY A 36 10.83 -16.98 0.29
N LEU A 37 9.86 -17.18 -0.60
CA LEU A 37 9.55 -18.50 -1.15
C LEU A 37 10.74 -19.11 -1.90
N SER A 38 11.45 -18.32 -2.70
CA SER A 38 12.67 -18.77 -3.38
C SER A 38 13.72 -19.27 -2.37
N ASN A 39 13.99 -18.49 -1.33
CA ASN A 39 14.97 -18.82 -0.30
C ASN A 39 14.55 -20.04 0.54
N LEU A 40 13.26 -20.19 0.85
CA LEU A 40 12.73 -21.39 1.50
C LEU A 40 12.97 -22.64 0.64
N THR A 41 12.70 -22.57 -0.67
CA THR A 41 12.94 -23.71 -1.58
C THR A 41 14.42 -24.00 -1.82
N ALA A 42 15.30 -23.00 -1.62
CA ALA A 42 16.75 -23.15 -1.68
C ALA A 42 17.37 -23.65 -0.36
N GLY A 43 16.57 -23.94 0.66
CA GLY A 43 17.05 -24.42 1.97
C GLY A 43 17.52 -23.31 2.93
N GLN A 44 17.38 -22.04 2.56
CA GLN A 44 17.69 -20.89 3.42
C GLN A 44 16.50 -20.51 4.29
N THR A 45 16.15 -21.38 5.25
CA THR A 45 14.89 -21.29 6.01
C THR A 45 14.73 -19.99 6.79
N THR A 46 15.75 -19.54 7.53
CA THR A 46 15.65 -18.33 8.36
C THR A 46 15.43 -17.08 7.53
N LEU A 47 16.19 -16.91 6.45
CA LEU A 47 16.06 -15.75 5.55
C LEU A 47 14.72 -15.81 4.80
N GLY A 48 14.37 -16.97 4.25
CA GLY A 48 13.14 -17.14 3.50
C GLY A 48 11.88 -16.88 4.34
N LEU A 49 11.87 -17.31 5.60
CA LEU A 49 10.75 -17.05 6.52
C LEU A 49 10.67 -15.57 6.89
N TRP A 50 11.82 -14.91 7.09
CA TRP A 50 11.88 -13.47 7.39
C TRP A 50 11.34 -12.64 6.23
N GLU A 51 11.77 -12.91 5.01
CA GLU A 51 11.32 -12.21 3.80
C GLU A 51 9.83 -12.44 3.52
N ALA A 52 9.33 -13.67 3.69
CA ALA A 52 7.91 -13.97 3.57
C ALA A 52 7.09 -13.22 4.63
N ALA A 53 7.51 -13.24 5.89
CA ALA A 53 6.81 -12.50 6.95
C ALA A 53 6.78 -10.99 6.67
N LEU A 54 7.90 -10.43 6.19
CA LEU A 54 8.00 -9.01 5.85
C LEU A 54 7.13 -8.66 4.63
N GLY A 55 7.10 -9.54 3.63
CA GLY A 55 6.20 -9.46 2.49
C GLY A 55 4.73 -9.42 2.91
N ALA A 56 4.30 -10.35 3.77
CA ALA A 56 2.95 -10.42 4.30
C ALA A 56 2.55 -9.13 5.03
N VAL A 57 3.46 -8.56 5.86
CA VAL A 57 3.22 -7.30 6.57
C VAL A 57 3.04 -6.13 5.59
N LEU A 58 3.88 -6.03 4.56
CA LEU A 58 3.77 -4.97 3.55
C LEU A 58 2.47 -5.08 2.74
N LEU A 59 2.08 -6.29 2.37
CA LEU A 59 0.80 -6.53 1.68
C LEU A 59 -0.39 -6.20 2.58
N TYR A 60 -0.34 -6.57 3.87
CA TYR A 60 -1.36 -6.20 4.83
C TYR A 60 -1.46 -4.68 5.02
N ALA A 61 -0.32 -3.98 5.09
CA ALA A 61 -0.29 -2.52 5.16
C ALA A 61 -0.87 -1.88 3.88
N ALA A 62 -0.52 -2.40 2.70
CA ALA A 62 -1.07 -1.94 1.43
C ALA A 62 -2.60 -2.07 1.39
N LEU A 63 -3.13 -3.22 1.81
CA LEU A 63 -4.57 -3.45 1.91
C LEU A 63 -5.23 -2.49 2.90
N ASN A 64 -4.61 -2.23 4.05
CA ASN A 64 -5.13 -1.27 5.03
C ASN A 64 -5.23 0.14 4.44
N VAL A 65 -4.18 0.61 3.76
CA VAL A 65 -4.20 1.91 3.08
C VAL A 65 -5.28 1.93 1.99
N ALA A 66 -5.39 0.86 1.20
CA ALA A 66 -6.39 0.77 0.15
C ALA A 66 -7.82 0.84 0.72
N TYR A 67 -8.14 0.06 1.75
CA TYR A 67 -9.49 -0.04 2.30
C TYR A 67 -9.90 1.13 3.18
N HIS A 68 -8.98 1.67 4.00
CA HIS A 68 -9.32 2.71 4.97
C HIS A 68 -9.04 4.13 4.49
N ILE A 69 -8.30 4.30 3.38
CA ILE A 69 -7.91 5.62 2.89
C ILE A 69 -8.33 5.81 1.43
N VAL A 70 -7.89 4.92 0.53
CA VAL A 70 -8.14 5.09 -0.91
C VAL A 70 -9.63 4.88 -1.23
N PHE A 71 -10.22 3.77 -0.79
CA PHE A 71 -11.61 3.43 -1.10
C PHE A 71 -12.64 4.44 -0.56
N PRO A 72 -12.53 4.92 0.69
CA PRO A 72 -13.45 5.93 1.22
C PRO A 72 -13.39 7.24 0.44
N ARG A 73 -12.17 7.71 0.11
CA ARG A 73 -11.98 8.93 -0.68
C ARG A 73 -12.51 8.78 -2.11
N LEU A 74 -12.35 7.61 -2.73
CA LEU A 74 -12.95 7.33 -4.05
C LEU A 74 -14.48 7.34 -4.01
N ARG A 75 -15.09 6.91 -2.89
CA ARG A 75 -16.55 6.95 -2.69
C ARG A 75 -17.08 8.36 -2.38
N GLY A 76 -16.21 9.36 -2.23
CA GLY A 76 -16.61 10.70 -1.79
C GLY A 76 -17.06 10.75 -0.33
N ALA A 77 -16.69 9.75 0.48
CA ALA A 77 -16.90 9.81 1.92
C ALA A 77 -15.84 10.76 2.51
N GLU A 78 -16.27 11.93 2.99
CA GLU A 78 -15.40 12.81 3.76
C GLU A 78 -14.85 12.03 4.98
N PRO A 79 -13.57 12.21 5.32
CA PRO A 79 -13.02 11.63 6.53
C PRO A 79 -13.74 12.25 7.73
N THR A 80 -14.55 11.46 8.43
CA THR A 80 -14.97 11.81 9.79
C THR A 80 -13.72 11.81 10.66
N ALA A 81 -13.21 13.02 10.92
CA ALA A 81 -12.23 13.28 11.96
C ALA A 81 -12.80 12.96 13.35
#